data_AF-A0A941VHK4-F1
#
_entry.id   AF-A0A941VHK4-F1
#
_cell.length_a   1.000
_cell.length_b   1.000
_cell.length_c   1.000
_cell.angle_alpha   90.00
_cell.angle_beta   90.00
_cell.angle_gamma   90.00
#
_symmetry.space_group_name_H-M   'P 1'
#
loop_
_entity.id
_entity.type
_entity.pdbx_description
1 polymer ?
#
loop_
_entity_poly.entity_id
_entity_poly.type
_entity_poly.pdbx_seq_one_letter_code
_entity_poly.pdbx_strand_id
1 'polypeptide(L)'
;MKLRKHIGAATLAIGCMLAMPLTASAADLPPLSHSLTRQAPKPAPALRLKDLDGVIHDLAHLKGKVVLINFWATWCPPCRREMPSMERLSQALKGEAFAVLAVDVGEDADTIQSFSSQLDT
;
A
#
# COMPACT_ATOMS: atom_id res chain seq x y z
N MET A 1 34.51 33.93 49.34
CA MET A 1 35.57 32.98 49.74
C MET A 1 35.42 31.72 48.88
N LYS A 2 36.35 31.51 47.93
CA LYS A 2 36.36 30.38 46.97
C LYS A 2 36.66 29.06 47.69
N LEU A 3 35.90 28.01 47.40
CA LEU A 3 36.24 26.56 47.50
C LEU A 3 34.94 25.80 47.20
N ARG A 4 34.83 24.74 46.40
CA ARG A 4 35.80 23.75 45.92
C ARG A 4 35.11 22.90 44.83
N LYS A 5 35.89 22.43 43.86
CA LYS A 5 35.49 21.54 42.75
C LYS A 5 34.98 20.18 43.24
N HIS A 6 33.89 19.68 42.63
CA HIS A 6 33.59 18.25 42.51
C HIS A 6 33.03 17.97 41.10
N ILE A 7 33.92 17.95 40.12
CA ILE A 7 34.14 16.78 39.24
C ILE A 7 33.62 15.49 39.88
N GLY A 8 32.49 15.02 39.36
CA GLY A 8 31.99 13.65 39.52
C GLY A 8 31.56 13.18 38.15
N ALA A 9 32.46 12.52 37.44
CA ALA A 9 32.16 11.85 36.18
C ALA A 9 31.21 10.69 36.47
N ALA A 10 29.91 10.91 36.26
CA ALA A 10 28.95 9.82 36.13
C ALA A 10 28.97 9.39 34.66
N THR A 11 29.95 8.54 34.31
CA THR A 11 29.87 7.69 33.13
C THR A 11 28.68 6.76 33.33
N LEU A 12 27.49 7.22 32.93
CA LEU A 12 26.36 6.35 32.69
C LEU A 12 26.75 5.52 31.48
N ALA A 13 27.07 4.25 31.73
CA ALA A 13 27.31 3.27 30.68
C ALA A 13 26.09 3.27 29.76
N ILE A 14 26.23 3.91 28.60
CA ILE A 14 25.32 3.75 27.47
C ILE A 14 25.49 2.29 27.08
N GLY A 15 24.62 1.44 27.63
CA GLY A 15 24.47 0.08 27.20
C GLY A 15 24.20 0.14 25.70
N CYS A 16 25.22 -0.22 24.93
CA CYS A 16 25.11 -0.46 23.51
C CYS A 16 24.17 -1.67 23.37
N MET A 17 22.86 -1.40 23.37
CA MET A 17 21.88 -2.27 22.73
C MET A 17 22.33 -2.31 21.29
N LEU A 18 23.17 -3.31 20.98
CA LEU A 18 23.54 -3.69 19.64
C LEU A 18 22.22 -3.83 18.89
N ALA A 19 21.91 -2.83 18.07
CA ALA A 19 20.84 -2.91 17.11
C ALA A 19 21.21 -4.09 16.21
N MET A 20 20.65 -5.26 16.52
CA MET A 20 20.67 -6.41 15.64
C MET A 20 19.98 -5.91 14.37
N PRO A 21 20.71 -5.70 13.26
CA PRO A 21 20.06 -5.24 12.06
C PRO A 21 19.20 -6.42 11.62
N LEU A 22 17.88 -6.25 11.65
CA LEU A 22 16.95 -7.22 11.12
C LEU A 22 17.07 -7.16 9.59
N THR A 23 18.19 -7.64 9.06
CA THR A 23 18.36 -7.87 7.62
C THR A 23 17.60 -9.14 7.30
N ALA A 24 16.29 -9.05 7.18
CA ALA A 24 15.50 -10.11 6.58
C ALA A 24 15.98 -10.25 5.13
N SER A 25 16.75 -11.30 4.86
CA SER A 25 17.18 -11.61 3.49
C SER A 25 16.02 -12.26 2.76
N ALA A 26 15.80 -11.88 1.50
CA ALA A 26 14.83 -12.56 0.65
C ALA A 26 15.12 -14.07 0.50
N ALA A 27 16.35 -14.51 0.80
CA ALA A 27 16.75 -15.91 0.79
C ALA A 27 16.19 -16.74 1.96
N ASP A 28 15.74 -16.11 3.06
CA ASP A 28 15.21 -16.80 4.24
C ASP A 28 13.69 -17.07 4.14
N LEU A 29 13.04 -16.65 3.04
CA LEU A 29 11.63 -16.93 2.81
C LEU A 29 11.43 -18.39 2.42
N PRO A 30 10.39 -19.07 2.94
CA PRO A 30 10.06 -20.41 2.49
C PRO A 30 9.87 -20.42 0.96
N PRO A 31 10.27 -21.50 0.28
CA PRO A 31 10.06 -21.60 -1.15
C PRO A 31 8.57 -21.44 -1.44
N LEU A 32 8.26 -20.67 -2.48
CA LEU A 32 6.87 -20.52 -2.94
C LEU A 32 6.30 -21.92 -3.21
N SER A 33 5.04 -22.15 -2.80
CA SER A 33 4.33 -23.41 -3.07
C SER A 33 4.22 -23.70 -4.58
N HIS A 34 4.40 -22.68 -5.41
CA HIS A 34 4.38 -22.77 -6.86
C HIS A 34 5.54 -22.00 -7.49
N SER A 35 6.09 -22.55 -8.57
CA SER A 35 7.07 -21.86 -9.41
C SER A 35 6.36 -20.85 -10.30
N LEU A 36 6.81 -19.59 -10.27
CA LEU A 36 6.31 -18.56 -11.17
C LEU A 36 6.95 -18.74 -12.54
N THR A 37 6.12 -18.88 -13.58
CA THR A 37 6.61 -18.85 -14.96
C THR A 37 6.85 -17.41 -15.37
N ARG A 38 8.10 -17.07 -15.72
CA ARG A 38 8.40 -15.76 -16.28
C ARG A 38 7.67 -15.59 -17.60
N GLN A 39 6.79 -14.61 -17.68
CA GLN A 39 6.12 -14.23 -18.92
C GLN A 39 6.91 -13.11 -19.61
N ALA A 40 6.95 -13.12 -20.94
CA ALA A 40 7.46 -11.99 -21.70
C ALA A 40 6.60 -10.74 -21.41
N PRO A 41 7.20 -9.54 -21.32
CA PRO A 41 6.45 -8.31 -21.11
C PRO A 41 5.38 -8.14 -22.19
N LYS A 42 4.14 -7.90 -21.75
CA LYS A 42 3.02 -7.55 -22.62
C LYS A 42 2.46 -6.21 -22.15
N PRO A 43 2.04 -5.34 -23.08
CA PRO A 43 1.29 -4.14 -22.71
C PRO A 43 0.06 -4.51 -21.89
N ALA A 44 -0.25 -3.71 -20.88
CA ALA A 44 -1.54 -3.83 -20.19
C ALA A 44 -2.68 -3.59 -21.20
N PRO A 45 -3.82 -4.31 -21.08
CA PRO A 45 -5.00 -4.02 -21.88
C PRO A 45 -5.45 -2.57 -21.73
N ALA A 46 -6.07 -2.03 -22.78
CA ALA A 46 -6.71 -0.72 -22.68
C ALA A 46 -7.84 -0.77 -21.65
N LEU A 47 -7.84 0.18 -20.73
CA LEU A 47 -8.91 0.36 -19.75
C LEU A 47 -9.22 1.85 -19.67
N ARG A 48 -10.47 2.19 -19.99
CA ARG A 48 -10.97 3.56 -19.97
C ARG A 48 -12.38 3.56 -19.41
N LEU A 49 -12.52 4.00 -18.17
CA LEU A 49 -13.75 3.91 -17.40
C LEU A 49 -14.12 5.27 -16.81
N LYS A 50 -15.42 5.46 -16.58
CA LYS A 50 -15.99 6.63 -15.91
C LYS A 50 -16.17 6.31 -14.43
N ASP A 51 -15.75 7.20 -13.53
CA ASP A 51 -16.06 7.07 -12.10
C ASP A 51 -17.46 7.63 -11.75
N LEU A 52 -17.78 7.64 -10.46
CA LEU A 52 -19.08 8.10 -9.95
C LEU A 52 -19.29 9.61 -10.13
N ASP A 53 -18.22 10.42 -10.14
CA ASP A 53 -18.26 11.86 -10.40
C ASP A 53 -18.27 12.19 -11.90
N GLY A 54 -18.06 11.16 -12.71
CA GLY A 54 -18.07 11.21 -14.15
C GLY A 54 -16.75 11.56 -14.81
N VAL A 55 -15.66 11.54 -14.06
CA VAL A 55 -14.30 11.69 -14.57
C VAL A 55 -13.90 10.42 -15.31
N ILE A 56 -13.25 10.60 -16.45
CA ILE A 56 -12.72 9.49 -17.24
C ILE A 56 -11.30 9.17 -16.77
N HIS A 57 -11.12 7.94 -16.29
CA HIS A 57 -9.83 7.37 -15.97
C HIS A 57 -9.37 6.49 -17.12
N ASP A 58 -8.20 6.80 -17.68
CA ASP A 58 -7.57 6.03 -18.77
C ASP A 58 -6.21 5.52 -18.31
N LEU A 59 -6.01 4.20 -18.40
CA LEU A 59 -4.76 3.56 -18.00
C LEU A 59 -3.57 4.08 -18.82
N ALA A 60 -3.79 4.55 -20.05
CA ALA A 60 -2.75 5.16 -20.87
C ALA A 60 -2.15 6.43 -20.23
N HIS A 61 -2.93 7.18 -19.45
CA HIS A 61 -2.47 8.37 -18.73
C HIS A 61 -1.62 8.02 -17.49
N LEU A 62 -1.65 6.77 -17.04
CA LEU A 62 -0.89 6.29 -15.88
C LEU A 62 0.44 5.62 -16.26
N LYS A 63 0.87 5.70 -17.52
CA LYS A 63 2.18 5.19 -17.96
C LYS A 63 3.32 5.76 -17.11
N GLY A 64 4.24 4.88 -16.72
CA GLY A 64 5.35 5.23 -15.83
C GLY A 64 5.03 5.07 -14.34
N LYS A 65 3.79 4.77 -13.97
CA LYS A 65 3.40 4.37 -12.62
C LYS A 65 3.23 2.84 -12.54
N VAL A 66 3.47 2.30 -11.35
CA VAL A 66 2.94 0.98 -10.97
C VAL A 66 1.46 1.17 -10.63
N VAL A 67 0.58 0.40 -11.28
CA VAL A 67 -0.87 0.51 -11.08
C VAL A 67 -1.40 -0.80 -10.53
N LEU A 68 -2.00 -0.76 -9.35
CA LEU A 68 -2.76 -1.87 -8.78
C LEU A 68 -4.22 -1.74 -9.20
N ILE A 69 -4.70 -2.68 -10.03
CA ILE A 69 -6.11 -2.74 -10.44
C ILE A 69 -6.81 -3.77 -9.55
N ASN A 70 -7.79 -3.32 -8.78
CA ASN A 70 -8.61 -4.15 -7.91
C ASN A 70 -10.04 -4.20 -8.45
N PHE A 71 -10.46 -5.38 -8.92
CA PHE A 71 -11.85 -5.62 -9.32
C PHE A 71 -12.65 -6.04 -8.09
N TRP A 72 -13.74 -5.32 -7.80
CA TRP A 72 -14.51 -5.50 -6.57
C TRP A 72 -16.02 -5.38 -6.81
N ALA A 73 -16.79 -5.72 -5.77
CA ALA A 73 -18.24 -5.56 -5.75
C ALA A 73 -18.74 -5.38 -4.30
N THR A 74 -19.87 -4.70 -4.11
CA THR A 74 -20.51 -4.48 -2.80
C THR A 74 -20.91 -5.78 -2.09
N TRP A 75 -21.25 -6.80 -2.87
CA TRP A 75 -21.64 -8.12 -2.38
C TRP A 75 -20.44 -9.06 -2.13
N CYS A 76 -19.21 -8.67 -2.47
CA CYS A 76 -18.03 -9.53 -2.38
C CYS A 76 -17.35 -9.44 -0.99
N PRO A 77 -17.51 -10.42 -0.08
CA PRO A 77 -16.94 -10.33 1.27
C PRO A 77 -15.41 -10.26 1.33
N PRO A 78 -14.61 -11.02 0.56
CA PRO A 78 -13.16 -10.88 0.60
C PRO A 78 -12.72 -9.50 0.10
N CYS A 79 -13.32 -8.99 -0.98
CA CYS A 79 -13.04 -7.65 -1.50
C CYS A 79 -13.18 -6.59 -0.40
N ARG A 80 -14.32 -6.60 0.30
CA ARG A 80 -14.61 -5.67 1.41
C ARG A 80 -13.58 -5.72 2.53
N ARG A 81 -13.10 -6.91 2.89
CA ARG A 81 -12.06 -7.07 3.93
C ARG A 81 -10.71 -6.53 3.50
N GLU A 82 -10.44 -6.48 2.21
CA GLU A 82 -9.17 -6.03 1.65
C GLU A 82 -9.11 -4.52 1.44
N MET A 83 -10.25 -3.84 1.24
CA MET A 83 -10.33 -2.40 0.96
C MET A 83 -9.57 -1.52 1.98
N PRO A 84 -9.66 -1.73 3.32
CA PRO A 84 -8.87 -0.94 4.28
C PRO A 84 -7.36 -1.09 4.10
N SER A 85 -6.89 -2.23 3.60
CA SER A 85 -5.48 -2.44 3.28
C SER A 85 -5.06 -1.70 2.03
N MET A 86 -5.95 -1.61 1.03
CA MET A 86 -5.70 -0.86 -0.20
C MET A 86 -5.64 0.65 0.07
N GLU A 87 -6.53 1.16 0.93
CA GLU A 87 -6.50 2.55 1.36
C GLU A 87 -5.19 2.88 2.08
N ARG A 88 -4.79 2.06 3.07
CA ARG A 88 -3.50 2.22 3.76
C ARG A 88 -2.31 2.20 2.80
N LEU A 89 -2.32 1.32 1.80
CA LEU A 89 -1.28 1.25 0.79
C LEU A 89 -1.23 2.52 -0.07
N SER A 90 -2.40 2.99 -0.53
CA SER A 90 -2.54 4.23 -1.31
C SER A 90 -1.98 5.43 -0.54
N GLN A 91 -2.31 5.56 0.74
CA GLN A 91 -1.79 6.63 1.58
C GLN A 91 -0.29 6.51 1.86
N ALA A 92 0.21 5.29 2.12
CA ALA A 92 1.63 5.06 2.37
C ALA A 92 2.53 5.36 1.16
N LEU A 93 2.00 5.20 -0.06
CA LEU A 93 2.70 5.48 -1.31
C LEU A 93 2.28 6.82 -1.95
N LYS A 94 1.63 7.69 -1.18
CA LYS A 94 1.21 9.00 -1.67
C LYS A 94 2.42 9.83 -2.10
N GLY A 95 2.39 10.33 -3.33
CA GLY A 95 3.49 11.08 -3.94
C GLY A 95 4.46 10.23 -4.77
N GLU A 96 4.40 8.90 -4.63
CA GLU A 96 5.20 7.99 -5.44
C GLU A 96 4.61 7.78 -6.85
N ALA A 97 5.37 7.13 -7.72
CA ALA A 97 4.91 6.65 -9.02
C ALA A 97 4.00 5.40 -8.88
N PHE A 98 2.98 5.49 -8.04
CA PHE A 98 2.03 4.43 -7.73
C PHE A 98 0.57 4.94 -7.84
N ALA A 99 -0.36 4.04 -8.17
CA ALA A 99 -1.79 4.31 -8.14
C ALA A 99 -2.60 3.03 -7.86
N VAL A 100 -3.73 3.18 -7.18
CA VAL A 100 -4.75 2.13 -7.04
C VAL A 100 -5.96 2.51 -7.90
N LEU A 101 -6.44 1.60 -8.72
CA LEU A 101 -7.72 1.71 -9.44
C LEU A 101 -8.67 0.65 -8.90
N ALA A 102 -9.68 1.07 -8.14
CA ALA A 102 -10.78 0.21 -7.69
C ALA A 102 -11.87 0.20 -8.77
N VAL A 103 -12.02 -0.93 -9.45
CA VAL A 103 -12.94 -1.12 -10.57
C VAL A 103 -14.11 -1.97 -10.11
N ASP A 104 -15.28 -1.35 -9.99
CA ASP A 104 -16.52 -2.08 -9.75
C ASP A 104 -16.88 -2.94 -10.98
N VAL A 105 -17.49 -4.11 -10.74
CA VAL A 105 -17.81 -5.10 -11.79
C VAL A 105 -19.14 -4.83 -12.52
N GLY A 106 -19.69 -3.63 -12.43
CA GLY A 106 -20.83 -3.16 -13.23
C GLY A 106 -22.13 -3.00 -12.45
N GLU A 107 -22.06 -2.78 -11.13
CA GLU A 107 -23.17 -2.35 -10.29
C GLU A 107 -23.58 -0.91 -10.64
N ASP A 108 -24.83 -0.56 -10.35
CA ASP A 108 -25.33 0.79 -10.59
C ASP A 108 -24.75 1.79 -9.56
N ALA A 109 -24.74 3.07 -9.93
CA ALA A 109 -24.12 4.11 -9.12
C ALA A 109 -24.78 4.26 -7.73
N ASP A 110 -26.09 4.03 -7.61
CA ASP A 110 -26.82 4.17 -6.35
C ASP A 110 -26.41 3.06 -5.37
N THR A 111 -26.27 1.82 -5.87
CA THR A 111 -25.74 0.68 -5.12
C THR A 111 -24.33 0.96 -4.59
N ILE A 112 -23.44 1.45 -5.46
CA ILE A 112 -22.03 1.74 -5.09
C ILE A 112 -21.97 2.87 -4.06
N GLN A 113 -22.71 3.96 -4.25
CA GLN A 113 -22.73 5.11 -3.33
C GLN A 113 -23.28 4.72 -1.96
N SER A 114 -24.38 3.96 -1.93
CA SER A 114 -24.98 3.44 -0.70
C SER A 114 -24.01 2.57 0.09
N PHE A 115 -23.18 1.80 -0.60
CA PHE A 115 -22.13 1.01 0.03
C PHE A 115 -20.92 1.84 0.49
N SER A 116 -20.45 2.76 -0.34
CA SER A 116 -19.23 3.55 -0.07
C SER A 116 -19.33 4.35 1.23
N SER A 117 -20.52 4.90 1.54
CA SER A 117 -20.78 5.57 2.82
C SER A 117 -20.54 4.71 4.07
N GLN A 118 -20.50 3.37 3.93
CA GLN A 118 -20.23 2.44 5.03
C GLN A 118 -18.72 2.18 5.23
N LEU A 119 -17.88 2.61 4.30
CA LEU A 119 -16.43 2.40 4.33
C LEU A 119 -15.67 3.56 4.98
N ASP A 120 -16.29 4.74 5.11
CA ASP A 120 -15.68 5.96 5.67
C ASP A 120 -15.57 5.96 7.22
N THR A 121 -15.43 4.77 7.83
CA THR A 121 -15.30 4.61 9.29
C THR A 121 -13.86 4.30 9.69
#